data_AF-A0A354J1N5-F1
#
_entry.id   AF-A0A354J1N5-F1
#
_cell.length_a   1.000
_cell.length_b   1.000
_cell.length_c   1.000
_cell.angle_alpha   90.00
_cell.angle_beta   90.00
_cell.angle_gamma   90.00
#
_symmetry.space_group_name_H-M   'P 1'
#
loop_
_entity.id
_entity.type
_entity.pdbx_description
1 polymer ?
#
loop_
_entity_poly.entity_id
_entity_poly.type
_entity_poly.pdbx_seq_one_letter_code
_entity_poly.pdbx_strand_id
1 'polypeptide(L)'
;AVQAATVEEFDKDYYNLNELEEFVMEEINSYNQVSGGENVVMDELELKDGNAVMILSYTGMKHYAEFNKVMAAYFNGGNKEIPLELPGSLVDVKNGSAVNTVDVLHNEKLKILILDEPFDVVVDGAIQYHSDNAVIVDKNKLHGAAEGLTVIAYKP
;
A
#
# COMPACT_ATOMS: atom_id res chain seq x y z
N ALA A 1 -2.57 10.65 -3.56
CA ALA A 1 -2.95 9.53 -4.44
C ALA A 1 -2.11 8.31 -4.07
N VAL A 2 -2.67 7.13 -4.24
CA VAL A 2 -2.02 5.83 -4.09
C VAL A 2 -2.22 5.11 -5.42
N GLN A 3 -1.21 4.40 -5.89
CA GLN A 3 -1.33 3.51 -7.04
C GLN A 3 -0.97 2.09 -6.60
N ALA A 4 -1.78 1.13 -7.03
CA ALA A 4 -1.52 -0.29 -6.83
C ALA A 4 -1.47 -0.97 -8.19
N ALA A 5 -0.44 -1.79 -8.39
CA ALA A 5 -0.28 -2.59 -9.58
C ALA A 5 -0.44 -4.07 -9.21
N THR A 6 -1.35 -4.76 -9.90
CA THR A 6 -1.55 -6.20 -9.79
C THR A 6 -1.05 -6.85 -11.07
N VAL A 7 -0.17 -7.85 -10.92
CA VAL A 7 0.41 -8.58 -12.05
C VAL A 7 0.21 -10.06 -11.77
N GLU A 8 -0.65 -10.71 -12.56
CA GLU A 8 -1.03 -12.10 -12.36
C GLU A 8 -0.96 -12.87 -13.67
N GLU A 9 -0.61 -14.16 -13.60
CA GLU A 9 -0.59 -15.04 -14.76
C GLU A 9 -2.00 -15.13 -15.37
N PHE A 10 -2.09 -14.94 -16.69
CA PHE A 10 -3.36 -14.90 -17.42
C PHE A 10 -3.30 -15.86 -18.63
N ASP A 11 -2.92 -17.10 -18.36
CA ASP A 11 -2.58 -18.13 -19.34
C ASP A 11 -3.73 -19.11 -19.66
N LYS A 12 -4.80 -19.09 -18.87
CA LYS A 12 -5.92 -20.02 -19.04
C LYS A 12 -6.77 -19.61 -20.24
N ASP A 13 -7.12 -20.60 -21.05
CA ASP A 13 -7.89 -20.47 -22.28
C ASP A 13 -9.33 -19.96 -22.08
N TYR A 14 -9.86 -20.11 -20.87
CA TYR A 14 -11.16 -19.56 -20.46
C TYR A 14 -11.08 -18.16 -19.86
N TYR A 15 -9.89 -17.57 -19.70
CA TYR A 15 -9.75 -16.18 -19.25
C TYR A 15 -10.00 -15.20 -20.39
N ASN A 16 -10.72 -14.12 -20.08
CA ASN A 16 -11.09 -13.09 -21.02
C ASN A 16 -10.82 -11.71 -20.40
N LEU A 17 -9.92 -10.93 -21.02
CA LEU A 17 -9.51 -9.63 -20.49
C LEU A 17 -10.68 -8.63 -20.48
N ASN A 18 -11.58 -8.69 -21.45
CA ASN A 18 -12.74 -7.80 -21.51
C ASN A 18 -13.74 -8.12 -20.39
N GLU A 19 -13.93 -9.39 -20.06
CA GLU A 19 -14.80 -9.78 -18.94
C GLU A 19 -14.20 -9.33 -17.59
N LEU A 20 -12.88 -9.40 -17.45
CA LEU A 20 -12.18 -8.85 -16.29
C LEU A 20 -12.33 -7.32 -16.22
N GLU A 21 -12.19 -6.61 -17.35
CA GLU A 21 -12.37 -5.16 -17.42
C GLU A 21 -13.78 -4.76 -16.99
N GLU A 22 -14.81 -5.39 -17.57
CA GLU A 22 -16.21 -5.14 -17.25
C GLU A 22 -16.50 -5.38 -15.76
N PHE A 23 -16.00 -6.48 -15.21
CA PHE A 23 -16.15 -6.80 -13.79
C PHE A 23 -15.50 -5.75 -12.87
N VAL A 24 -14.24 -5.38 -13.12
CA VAL A 24 -13.55 -4.41 -12.28
C VAL A 24 -14.17 -3.01 -12.42
N MET A 25 -14.59 -2.62 -13.63
CA MET A 25 -15.31 -1.37 -13.82
C MET A 25 -16.64 -1.34 -13.06
N GLU A 26 -17.39 -2.45 -13.00
CA GLU A 26 -18.63 -2.52 -12.23
C GLU A 26 -18.37 -2.29 -10.72
N GLU A 27 -17.34 -2.94 -10.16
CA GLU A 27 -16.93 -2.74 -8.76
C GLU A 27 -16.47 -1.30 -8.49
N ILE A 28 -15.66 -0.71 -9.37
CA ILE A 28 -15.23 0.69 -9.27
C ILE A 28 -16.44 1.64 -9.28
N ASN A 29 -17.36 1.44 -10.22
CA ASN A 29 -18.55 2.29 -10.35
C ASN A 29 -19.44 2.20 -9.11
N SER A 30 -19.68 0.97 -8.61
CA SER A 30 -20.44 0.72 -7.39
C SER A 30 -19.80 1.41 -6.18
N TYR A 31 -18.48 1.26 -6.00
CA TYR A 31 -17.76 1.90 -4.90
C TYR A 31 -17.76 3.43 -5.01
N ASN A 32 -17.51 4.00 -6.18
CA ASN A 32 -17.50 5.46 -6.41
C ASN A 32 -18.89 6.07 -6.19
N GLN A 33 -19.96 5.34 -6.55
CA GLN A 33 -21.34 5.77 -6.27
C GLN A 33 -21.61 5.88 -4.77
N VAL A 34 -21.12 4.93 -3.97
CA VAL A 34 -21.31 4.90 -2.51
C VAL A 34 -20.38 5.88 -1.78
N SER A 35 -19.11 5.92 -2.16
CA SER A 35 -18.08 6.75 -1.51
C SER A 35 -18.19 8.23 -1.87
N GLY A 36 -18.83 8.55 -3.00
CA GLY A 36 -19.06 9.90 -3.48
C GLY A 36 -17.84 10.46 -4.21
N GLY A 37 -17.95 10.56 -5.54
CA GLY A 37 -16.89 11.07 -6.42
C GLY A 37 -16.06 9.96 -7.07
N GLU A 38 -15.08 10.38 -7.85
CA GLU A 38 -14.16 9.49 -8.56
C GLU A 38 -12.95 9.18 -7.66
N ASN A 39 -13.16 8.24 -6.72
CA ASN A 39 -12.17 7.91 -5.68
C ASN A 39 -11.24 6.75 -6.07
N VAL A 40 -11.71 5.89 -6.97
CA VAL A 40 -10.97 4.78 -7.57
C VAL A 40 -11.07 4.89 -9.09
N VAL A 41 -9.94 4.73 -9.78
CA VAL A 41 -9.84 4.80 -11.24
C VAL A 41 -9.01 3.62 -11.73
N MET A 42 -9.44 2.98 -12.82
CA MET A 42 -8.61 2.03 -13.56
C MET A 42 -7.74 2.82 -14.55
N ASP A 43 -6.44 2.85 -14.29
CA ASP A 43 -5.48 3.53 -15.16
C ASP A 43 -5.07 2.64 -16.34
N GLU A 44 -4.94 1.34 -16.07
CA GLU A 44 -4.44 0.37 -17.04
C GLU A 44 -5.00 -1.02 -16.77
N LEU A 45 -5.33 -1.74 -17.84
CA LEU A 45 -5.57 -3.18 -17.86
C LEU A 45 -5.08 -3.73 -19.20
N GLU A 46 -3.96 -4.46 -19.19
CA GLU A 46 -3.37 -5.02 -20.42
C GLU A 46 -2.83 -6.44 -20.23
N LEU A 47 -2.68 -7.16 -21.35
CA LEU A 47 -1.94 -8.41 -21.41
C LEU A 47 -0.48 -8.15 -21.80
N LYS A 48 0.45 -8.55 -20.93
CA LYS A 48 1.88 -8.36 -21.12
C LYS A 48 2.65 -9.59 -20.69
N ASP A 49 3.40 -10.16 -21.63
CA ASP A 49 4.26 -11.33 -21.39
C ASP A 49 3.53 -12.51 -20.73
N GLY A 50 2.24 -12.73 -21.08
CA GLY A 50 1.41 -13.79 -20.51
C GLY A 50 0.73 -13.46 -19.18
N ASN A 51 0.93 -12.25 -18.66
CA ASN A 51 0.29 -11.76 -17.44
C ASN A 51 -0.76 -10.69 -17.73
N ALA A 52 -1.81 -10.64 -16.93
CA ALA A 52 -2.66 -9.48 -16.83
C ALA A 52 -2.00 -8.47 -15.89
N VAL A 53 -1.81 -7.25 -16.39
CA VAL A 53 -1.28 -6.12 -15.63
C VAL A 53 -2.42 -5.13 -15.43
N MET A 54 -2.79 -4.90 -14.19
CA MET A 54 -3.83 -3.94 -13.81
C MET A 54 -3.25 -2.87 -12.90
N ILE A 55 -3.51 -1.60 -13.21
CA ILE A 55 -3.12 -0.46 -12.38
C ILE A 55 -4.37 0.29 -11.95
N LEU A 56 -4.56 0.38 -10.64
CA LEU A 56 -5.64 1.17 -10.03
C LEU A 56 -5.06 2.37 -9.27
N SER A 57 -5.67 3.52 -9.50
CA SER A 57 -5.40 4.76 -8.78
C SER A 57 -6.47 5.02 -7.72
N TYR A 58 -6.04 5.47 -6.56
CA TYR A 58 -6.90 5.84 -5.44
C TYR A 58 -6.57 7.27 -5.00
N THR A 59 -7.60 8.09 -4.76
CA THR A 59 -7.38 9.47 -4.29
C THR A 59 -6.67 9.52 -2.93
N GLY A 60 -6.80 8.48 -2.11
CA GLY A 60 -6.04 8.28 -0.89
C GLY A 60 -6.12 6.86 -0.31
N MET A 61 -5.31 6.58 0.71
CA MET A 61 -5.20 5.26 1.32
C MET A 61 -6.51 4.74 1.93
N LYS A 62 -7.38 5.64 2.41
CA LYS A 62 -8.72 5.27 2.86
C LYS A 62 -9.49 4.51 1.77
N HIS A 63 -9.46 5.03 0.55
CA HIS A 63 -10.18 4.42 -0.57
C HIS A 63 -9.54 3.12 -1.03
N TYR A 64 -8.20 3.03 -0.99
CA TYR A 64 -7.49 1.78 -1.19
C TYR A 64 -7.95 0.70 -0.19
N ALA A 65 -7.93 1.02 1.11
CA ALA A 65 -8.29 0.09 2.17
C ALA A 65 -9.77 -0.36 2.08
N GLU A 66 -10.69 0.57 1.86
CA GLU A 66 -12.12 0.27 1.77
C GLU A 66 -12.48 -0.51 0.50
N PHE A 67 -11.93 -0.15 -0.66
CA PHE A 67 -12.21 -0.81 -1.94
C PHE A 67 -11.68 -2.25 -1.94
N ASN A 68 -10.41 -2.43 -1.53
CA ASN A 68 -9.78 -3.76 -1.51
C ASN A 68 -10.17 -4.57 -0.26
N LYS A 69 -10.87 -3.96 0.71
CA LYS A 69 -11.28 -4.57 1.98
C LYS A 69 -10.09 -5.08 2.81
N VAL A 70 -9.03 -4.29 2.83
CA VAL A 70 -7.75 -4.60 3.52
C VAL A 70 -7.46 -3.60 4.63
N MET A 71 -6.59 -3.99 5.55
CA MET A 71 -6.08 -3.08 6.59
C MET A 71 -4.88 -2.32 6.06
N ALA A 72 -5.09 -1.04 5.75
CA ALA A 72 -4.02 -0.14 5.35
C ALA A 72 -4.26 1.27 5.89
N ALA A 73 -3.18 1.96 6.28
CA ALA A 73 -3.27 3.32 6.80
C ALA A 73 -2.10 4.17 6.31
N TYR A 74 -2.38 5.45 6.04
CA TYR A 74 -1.38 6.44 5.64
C TYR A 74 -1.68 7.78 6.29
N PHE A 75 -0.72 8.33 7.02
CA PHE A 75 -0.89 9.59 7.76
C PHE A 75 0.43 10.29 8.07
N ASN A 76 0.35 11.55 8.52
CA ASN A 76 1.50 12.29 9.05
C ASN A 76 1.84 11.81 10.46
N GLY A 77 3.12 11.71 10.80
CA GLY A 77 3.54 11.61 12.19
C GLY A 77 3.05 12.80 13.03
N GLY A 78 3.14 12.67 14.34
CA GLY A 78 2.56 13.58 15.33
C GLY A 78 1.19 13.13 15.85
N ASN A 79 0.58 12.10 15.25
CA ASN A 79 -0.65 11.49 15.75
C ASN A 79 -0.39 10.76 17.07
N LYS A 80 -1.17 11.08 18.09
CA LYS A 80 -1.02 10.53 19.46
C LYS A 80 -1.81 9.24 19.70
N GLU A 81 -2.82 8.99 18.88
CA GLU A 81 -3.68 7.82 18.98
C GLU A 81 -3.78 7.17 17.62
N ILE A 82 -3.30 5.93 17.53
CA ILE A 82 -3.47 5.08 16.36
C ILE A 82 -4.24 3.85 16.85
N PRO A 83 -5.47 3.62 16.37
CA PRO A 83 -6.34 2.54 16.84
C PRO A 83 -5.95 1.20 16.19
N LEU A 84 -4.66 0.90 16.12
CA LEU A 84 -4.10 -0.34 15.56
C LEU A 84 -3.02 -0.85 16.52
N GLU A 85 -2.98 -2.18 16.72
CA GLU A 85 -1.87 -2.80 17.43
C GLU A 85 -0.65 -2.83 16.50
N LEU A 86 0.38 -2.04 16.84
CA LEU A 86 1.61 -1.92 16.06
C LEU A 86 2.75 -2.68 16.74
N PRO A 87 3.79 -3.09 15.99
CA PRO A 87 5.01 -3.62 16.59
C PRO A 87 5.58 -2.63 17.61
N GLY A 88 6.12 -3.12 18.73
CA GLY A 88 6.63 -2.27 19.81
C GLY A 88 7.89 -1.46 19.43
N SER A 89 8.61 -1.91 18.42
CA SER A 89 9.79 -1.23 17.88
C SER A 89 9.85 -1.29 16.36
N LEU A 90 10.49 -0.29 15.77
CA LEU A 90 10.89 -0.24 14.36
C LEU A 90 12.42 -0.25 14.25
N VAL A 91 12.94 -0.66 13.11
CA VAL A 91 14.37 -0.66 12.78
C VAL A 91 14.74 0.68 12.14
N ASP A 92 15.76 1.36 12.68
CA ASP A 92 16.36 2.55 12.05
C ASP A 92 17.25 2.15 10.89
N VAL A 93 16.95 2.64 9.68
CA VAL A 93 17.68 2.30 8.45
C VAL A 93 19.16 2.70 8.52
N LYS A 94 19.53 3.74 9.29
CA LYS A 94 20.91 4.27 9.31
C LYS A 94 21.86 3.37 10.07
N ASN A 95 21.40 2.73 11.14
CA ASN A 95 22.27 2.00 12.06
C ASN A 95 21.75 0.61 12.48
N GLY A 96 20.57 0.21 11.99
CA GLY A 96 19.94 -1.08 12.29
C GLY A 96 19.43 -1.23 13.73
N SER A 97 19.40 -0.16 14.52
CA SER A 97 18.94 -0.21 15.91
C SER A 97 17.43 -0.25 16.00
N ALA A 98 16.91 -0.94 17.03
CA ALA A 98 15.50 -0.91 17.37
C ALA A 98 15.16 0.42 18.09
N VAL A 99 14.14 1.10 17.59
CA VAL A 99 13.60 2.36 18.11
C VAL A 99 12.15 2.15 18.49
N ASN A 100 11.70 2.75 19.60
CA ASN A 100 10.32 2.62 20.02
C ASN A 100 9.37 3.19 18.95
N THR A 101 8.35 2.41 18.57
CA THR A 101 7.42 2.78 17.51
C THR A 101 6.68 4.08 17.82
N VAL A 102 6.30 4.31 19.08
CA VAL A 102 5.59 5.54 19.51
C VAL A 102 6.46 6.78 19.29
N ASP A 103 7.77 6.70 19.56
CA ASP A 103 8.69 7.83 19.35
C ASP A 103 8.81 8.18 17.85
N VAL A 104 8.82 7.17 16.99
CA VAL A 104 8.82 7.37 15.53
C VAL A 104 7.51 7.99 15.07
N LEU A 105 6.38 7.49 15.54
CA LEU A 105 5.04 7.97 15.16
C LEU A 105 4.76 9.40 15.61
N HIS A 106 5.35 9.84 16.73
CA HIS A 106 5.23 11.23 17.21
C HIS A 106 6.08 12.24 16.41
N ASN A 107 6.95 11.78 15.51
CA ASN A 107 7.77 12.67 14.70
C ASN A 107 6.97 13.28 13.54
N GLU A 108 6.54 14.53 13.70
CA GLU A 108 5.78 15.31 12.71
C GLU A 108 6.46 15.47 11.34
N LYS A 109 7.77 15.21 11.25
CA LYS A 109 8.52 15.29 9.99
C LYS A 109 8.42 14.02 9.15
N LEU A 110 7.80 12.96 9.69
CA LEU A 110 7.66 11.68 9.02
C LEU A 110 6.25 11.49 8.49
N LYS A 111 6.16 10.69 7.44
CA LYS A 111 4.94 10.07 6.94
C LYS A 111 4.97 8.61 7.34
N ILE A 112 3.81 8.09 7.73
CA ILE A 112 3.64 6.72 8.23
C ILE A 112 2.73 5.98 7.26
N LEU A 113 3.17 4.81 6.81
CA LEU A 113 2.43 3.86 6.00
C LEU A 113 2.36 2.52 6.74
N ILE A 114 1.17 1.94 6.83
CA ILE A 114 0.91 0.64 7.45
C ILE A 114 0.17 -0.21 6.42
N LEU A 115 0.64 -1.45 6.22
CA LEU A 115 0.10 -2.42 5.27
C LEU A 115 0.09 -3.82 5.90
N ASP A 116 -0.89 -4.63 5.55
CA ASP A 116 -0.98 -6.06 5.93
C ASP A 116 -0.91 -6.96 4.69
N GLU A 117 0.00 -6.64 3.77
CA GLU A 117 0.14 -7.28 2.46
C GLU A 117 1.62 -7.32 2.02
N PRO A 118 2.08 -8.39 1.34
CA PRO A 118 3.47 -8.59 0.94
C PRO A 118 3.87 -7.77 -0.31
N PHE A 119 3.63 -6.46 -0.29
CA PHE A 119 3.92 -5.63 -1.45
C PHE A 119 5.37 -5.19 -1.55
N ASP A 120 5.81 -5.03 -2.79
CA ASP A 120 6.87 -4.07 -3.12
C ASP A 120 6.30 -2.65 -3.01
N VAL A 121 6.75 -1.90 -2.02
CA VAL A 121 6.25 -0.56 -1.74
C VAL A 121 7.31 0.47 -2.12
N VAL A 122 6.88 1.48 -2.88
CA VAL A 122 7.68 2.67 -3.19
C VAL A 122 7.04 3.88 -2.52
N VAL A 123 7.85 4.66 -1.81
CA VAL A 123 7.42 5.91 -1.17
C VAL A 123 8.03 7.13 -1.87
N ASP A 124 7.33 8.25 -1.81
CA ASP A 124 7.82 9.55 -2.30
C ASP A 124 8.69 10.21 -1.23
N GLY A 125 9.89 9.66 -1.01
CA GLY A 125 10.77 10.09 0.06
C GLY A 125 11.82 9.05 0.44
N ALA A 126 12.56 9.30 1.52
CA ALA A 126 13.55 8.34 2.04
C ALA A 126 13.00 7.59 3.25
N ILE A 127 12.98 6.27 3.21
CA ILE A 127 12.62 5.41 4.34
C ILE A 127 13.63 5.65 5.47
N GLN A 128 13.12 5.96 6.66
CA GLN A 128 13.93 6.18 7.86
C GLN A 128 13.78 5.02 8.85
N TYR A 129 12.57 4.47 8.96
CA TYR A 129 12.28 3.34 9.83
C TYR A 129 11.35 2.35 9.13
N HIS A 130 11.49 1.07 9.48
CA HIS A 130 10.59 0.02 9.03
C HIS A 130 10.36 -1.02 10.14
N SER A 131 9.28 -1.78 10.07
CA SER A 131 9.11 -2.98 10.90
C SER A 131 10.17 -4.04 10.54
N ASP A 132 10.54 -4.87 11.50
CA ASP A 132 11.59 -5.89 11.35
C ASP A 132 11.22 -7.05 10.42
N ASN A 133 9.93 -7.23 10.14
CA ASN A 133 9.42 -8.20 9.17
C ASN A 133 9.58 -7.76 7.69
N ALA A 134 10.02 -6.52 7.43
CA ALA A 134 10.15 -5.98 6.09
C ALA A 134 11.61 -5.83 5.64
N VAL A 135 11.86 -5.90 4.33
CA VAL A 135 13.20 -5.91 3.73
C VAL A 135 13.42 -4.67 2.87
N ILE A 136 14.40 -3.84 3.23
CA ILE A 136 14.80 -2.67 2.42
C ILE A 136 15.42 -3.13 1.09
N VAL A 137 14.91 -2.58 -0.01
CA VAL A 137 15.41 -2.85 -1.37
C VAL A 137 16.23 -1.65 -1.89
N ASP A 138 15.77 -0.42 -1.60
CA ASP A 138 16.46 0.83 -1.91
C ASP A 138 16.04 1.91 -0.89
N LYS A 139 16.62 3.10 -0.96
CA LYS A 139 16.33 4.25 -0.06
C LYS A 139 14.85 4.60 0.06
N ASN A 140 14.06 4.32 -0.98
CA ASN A 140 12.64 4.63 -1.07
C ASN A 140 11.78 3.40 -1.43
N LYS A 141 12.38 2.20 -1.42
CA LYS A 141 11.70 0.95 -1.78
C LYS A 141 11.95 -0.10 -0.71
N LEU A 142 10.89 -0.78 -0.27
CA LEU A 142 11.00 -1.98 0.55
C LEU A 142 10.02 -3.05 0.08
N HIS A 143 10.30 -4.28 0.48
CA HIS A 143 9.40 -5.43 0.37
C HIS A 143 8.73 -5.68 1.73
N GLY A 144 7.40 -5.63 1.76
CA GLY A 144 6.58 -5.94 2.92
C GLY A 144 6.54 -7.43 3.25
N ALA A 145 6.08 -7.76 4.46
CA ALA A 145 5.98 -9.13 4.92
C ALA A 145 4.71 -9.83 4.43
N ALA A 146 4.75 -11.16 4.28
CA ALA A 146 3.57 -11.98 4.04
C ALA A 146 2.68 -12.16 5.29
N GLU A 147 3.26 -12.02 6.49
CA GLU A 147 2.54 -12.10 7.74
C GLU A 147 2.87 -10.90 8.64
N GLY A 148 1.81 -10.33 9.21
CA GLY A 148 1.90 -9.22 10.16
C GLY A 148 2.07 -7.85 9.50
N LEU A 149 1.72 -6.82 10.28
CA LEU A 149 1.77 -5.44 9.82
C LEU A 149 3.17 -5.02 9.41
N THR A 150 3.30 -4.58 8.17
CA THR A 150 4.44 -3.81 7.69
C THR A 150 4.21 -2.33 8.05
N VAL A 151 5.12 -1.75 8.83
CA VAL A 151 5.09 -0.32 9.20
C VAL A 151 6.29 0.36 8.56
N ILE A 152 6.05 1.45 7.85
CA ILE A 152 7.08 2.23 7.14
C ILE A 152 6.97 3.67 7.59
N ALA A 153 8.06 4.24 8.09
CA ALA A 153 8.15 5.67 8.38
C ALA A 153 9.21 6.31 7.49
N TYR A 154 8.82 7.30 6.71
CA TYR A 154 9.67 7.93 5.72
C TYR A 154 9.61 9.44 5.77
N LYS A 155 10.67 10.08 5.28
CA LYS A 155 10.73 11.54 5.14
C LYS A 155 10.35 11.91 3.70
N PRO A 156 9.24 12.64 3.49
CA PRO A 156 8.85 13.15 2.18
C PRO A 156 9.79 14.28 1.72
#